data_AF-A0A7Y0R186-F1
#
_entry.id   AF-A0A7Y0R186-F1
#
_cell.length_a   1.000
_cell.length_b   1.000
_cell.length_c   1.000
_cell.angle_alpha   90.00
_cell.angle_beta   90.00
_cell.angle_gamma   90.00
#
_symmetry.space_group_name_H-M   'P 1'
#
loop_
_entity.id
_entity.type
_entity.pdbx_description
1 polymer ?
#
loop_
_entity_poly.entity_id
_entity_poly.type
_entity_poly.pdbx_seq_one_letter_code
_entity_poly.pdbx_strand_id
1 'polypeptide(L)'
;IFSDFVNNKSMDPLLAYSCNACDQCTIVCPKDFPMKEMFLGARADFVKANNGESPMPGHKAINMHQKLGFSKIFTMAKRAVSTK
;
A
#
# COMPACT_ATOMS: atom_id res chain seq x y z
N ILE A 1 -15.00 3.67 -11.44
CA ILE A 1 -13.66 3.85 -10.85
C ILE A 1 -12.62 4.31 -11.89
N PHE A 2 -12.25 3.51 -12.90
CA PHE A 2 -11.28 3.96 -13.91
C PHE A 2 -11.78 5.14 -14.76
N SER A 3 -13.02 5.07 -15.23
CA SER A 3 -13.64 6.18 -16.00
C SER A 3 -13.68 7.48 -15.19
N ASP A 4 -13.94 7.38 -13.88
CA ASP A 4 -13.99 8.53 -12.98
C ASP A 4 -12.61 9.19 -12.86
N PHE A 5 -11.54 8.39 -12.75
CA PHE A 5 -10.17 8.91 -12.78
C PHE A 5 -9.84 9.63 -14.09
N VAL A 6 -10.24 9.05 -15.24
CA VAL A 6 -9.99 9.66 -16.55
C VAL A 6 -10.70 11.01 -16.68
N ASN A 7 -11.94 11.11 -16.22
CA ASN A 7 -12.77 12.30 -16.34
C ASN A 7 -12.41 13.38 -15.31
N ASN A 8 -12.20 12.99 -14.05
CA ASN A 8 -12.03 13.92 -12.93
C ASN A 8 -10.57 14.20 -12.58
N LYS A 9 -9.62 13.45 -13.15
CA LYS A 9 -8.18 13.52 -12.86
C LYS A 9 -7.84 13.30 -11.38
N SER A 10 -8.76 12.75 -10.60
CA SER A 10 -8.57 12.37 -9.21
C SER A 10 -8.61 10.85 -9.09
N MET A 11 -7.60 10.29 -8.43
CA MET A 11 -7.53 8.85 -8.20
C MET A 11 -8.25 8.51 -6.89
N ASP A 12 -9.18 7.56 -6.94
CA ASP A 12 -9.75 6.94 -5.75
C ASP A 12 -8.72 5.96 -5.15
N PRO A 13 -8.48 5.93 -3.82
CA PRO A 13 -7.63 4.92 -3.21
C PRO A 13 -7.95 3.48 -3.62
N LEU A 14 -9.23 3.13 -3.77
CA LEU A 14 -9.68 1.81 -4.21
C LEU A 14 -9.13 1.44 -5.59
N LEU A 15 -8.90 2.43 -6.47
CA LEU A 15 -8.24 2.22 -7.75
C LEU A 15 -6.77 1.82 -7.58
N ALA A 16 -6.01 2.53 -6.74
CA ALA A 16 -4.61 2.16 -6.47
C ALA A 16 -4.52 0.76 -5.83
N TYR A 17 -5.44 0.45 -4.93
CA TYR A 17 -5.52 -0.84 -4.24
C TYR A 17 -6.12 -1.98 -5.08
N SER A 18 -6.72 -1.71 -6.24
CA SER A 18 -7.21 -2.78 -7.15
C SER A 18 -6.08 -3.53 -7.86
N CYS A 19 -4.88 -2.96 -7.91
CA CYS A 19 -3.70 -3.65 -8.44
C CYS A 19 -3.36 -4.91 -7.58
N ASN A 20 -3.04 -6.03 -8.20
CA ASN A 20 -2.63 -7.25 -7.49
C ASN A 20 -1.12 -7.49 -7.57
N ALA A 21 -0.36 -6.55 -8.14
CA ALA A 21 1.07 -6.66 -8.42
C ALA A 21 1.46 -7.90 -9.27
N CYS A 22 0.59 -8.33 -10.19
CA CYS A 22 0.84 -9.51 -11.05
C CYS A 22 1.66 -9.25 -12.33
N ASP A 23 2.13 -8.02 -12.57
CA ASP A 23 2.92 -7.60 -13.73
C ASP A 23 2.24 -7.67 -15.11
N GLN A 24 1.04 -8.24 -15.23
CA GLN A 24 0.37 -8.42 -16.53
C GLN A 24 0.26 -7.13 -17.34
N CYS A 25 -0.10 -6.01 -16.69
CA CYS A 25 -0.21 -4.72 -17.36
C CYS A 25 1.12 -4.17 -17.87
N THR A 26 2.24 -4.47 -17.21
CA THR A 26 3.58 -4.07 -17.64
C THR A 26 4.04 -4.94 -18.82
N ILE A 27 3.76 -6.25 -18.79
CA ILE A 27 4.18 -7.20 -19.84
C ILE A 27 3.47 -6.94 -21.17
N VAL A 28 2.17 -6.63 -21.14
CA VAL A 28 1.35 -6.51 -22.36
C VAL A 28 1.26 -5.07 -22.89
N CYS A 29 1.91 -4.10 -22.23
CA CYS A 29 1.78 -2.70 -22.61
C CYS A 29 2.51 -2.42 -23.94
N PRO A 30 1.83 -2.00 -25.01
CA PRO A 30 2.48 -1.71 -26.29
C PRO A 30 3.34 -0.43 -26.27
N LYS A 31 3.33 0.30 -25.14
CA LYS A 31 4.03 1.58 -24.95
C LYS A 31 5.02 1.52 -23.78
N ASP A 32 5.25 0.33 -23.23
CA ASP A 32 6.19 0.10 -22.12
C ASP A 32 5.98 1.02 -20.92
N PHE A 33 4.73 1.36 -20.62
CA PHE A 33 4.44 2.14 -19.42
C PHE A 33 4.66 1.29 -18.15
N PRO A 34 5.31 1.84 -17.11
CA PRO A 34 5.59 1.14 -15.86
C PRO A 34 4.35 1.10 -14.97
N MET A 35 3.29 0.44 -15.46
CA MET A 35 1.95 0.56 -14.90
C MET A 35 1.86 -0.01 -13.48
N LYS A 36 2.49 -1.17 -13.22
CA LYS A 36 2.53 -1.75 -11.87
C LYS A 36 3.13 -0.76 -10.86
N GLU A 37 4.25 -0.15 -11.23
CA GLU A 37 5.04 0.75 -10.40
C GLU A 37 4.26 2.04 -10.13
N MET A 38 3.52 2.54 -11.13
CA MET A 38 2.60 3.67 -10.95
C MET A 38 1.51 3.35 -9.92
N PHE A 39 0.88 2.18 -9.99
CA PHE A 39 -0.17 1.79 -9.03
C PHE A 39 0.39 1.51 -7.63
N LEU A 40 1.57 0.91 -7.51
CA LEU A 40 2.23 0.68 -6.23
C LEU A 40 2.72 2.00 -5.60
N GLY A 41 3.26 2.91 -6.42
CA GLY A 41 3.63 4.26 -6.01
C GLY A 41 2.42 5.04 -5.50
N ALA A 42 1.29 4.97 -6.21
CA ALA A 42 0.05 5.61 -5.76
C ALA A 42 -0.41 5.11 -4.38
N ARG A 43 -0.24 3.82 -4.05
CA ARG A 43 -0.53 3.32 -2.69
C ARG A 43 0.36 4.00 -1.64
N ALA A 44 1.66 4.11 -1.92
CA ALA A 44 2.58 4.78 -1.01
C ALA A 44 2.23 6.26 -0.83
N ASP A 45 1.84 6.93 -1.91
CA ASP A 45 1.39 8.33 -1.88
C ASP A 45 0.13 8.49 -1.03
N PHE A 46 -0.86 7.61 -1.17
CA PHE A 46 -2.06 7.64 -0.33
C PHE A 46 -1.74 7.40 1.14
N VAL A 47 -0.85 6.45 1.46
CA VAL A 47 -0.41 6.20 2.84
C VAL A 47 0.28 7.44 3.40
N LYS A 48 1.19 8.06 2.64
CA LYS A 48 1.89 9.28 3.05
C LYS A 48 0.94 10.46 3.26
N ALA A 49 -0.02 10.64 2.36
CA ALA A 49 -1.06 11.67 2.47
C ALA A 49 -2.02 11.43 3.65
N ASN A 50 -2.14 10.18 4.10
CA ASN A 50 -2.98 9.77 5.22
C ASN A 50 -2.17 9.48 6.50
N ASN A 51 -1.16 10.32 6.80
CA ASN A 51 -0.36 10.27 8.02
C ASN A 51 0.35 8.93 8.29
N GLY A 52 0.72 8.19 7.24
CA GLY A 52 1.36 6.89 7.35
C GLY A 52 0.38 5.72 7.52
N GLU A 53 -0.93 5.98 7.52
CA GLU A 53 -1.97 4.95 7.65
C GLU A 53 -2.56 4.61 6.28
N SER A 54 -2.93 3.34 6.06
CA SER A 54 -3.64 2.97 4.83
C SER A 54 -5.03 3.59 4.77
N PRO A 55 -5.45 4.16 3.63
CA PRO A 55 -6.80 4.73 3.47
C PRO A 55 -7.91 3.66 3.39
N MET A 56 -7.55 2.39 3.32
CA MET A 56 -8.51 1.30 3.10
C MET A 56 -9.25 0.94 4.40
N PRO A 57 -10.59 0.98 4.42
CA PRO A 57 -11.37 0.69 5.64
C PRO A 57 -11.08 -0.69 6.24
N GLY A 58 -10.85 -1.71 5.40
CA GLY A 58 -10.55 -3.08 5.82
C GLY A 58 -9.17 -3.26 6.47
N HIS A 59 -8.26 -2.30 6.35
CA HIS A 59 -6.90 -2.43 6.88
C HIS A 59 -6.77 -2.08 8.37
N LYS A 60 -7.86 -1.62 9.02
CA LYS A 60 -7.85 -1.34 10.47
C LYS A 60 -7.45 -2.56 11.31
N ALA A 61 -7.93 -3.75 10.91
CA ALA A 61 -7.56 -5.00 11.58
C ALA A 61 -6.07 -5.31 11.46
N ILE A 62 -5.47 -5.01 10.29
CA ILE A 62 -4.04 -5.17 10.05
C ILE A 62 -3.25 -4.22 10.96
N ASN A 63 -3.68 -2.95 11.08
CA ASN A 63 -2.98 -2.00 11.94
C ASN A 63 -3.04 -2.42 13.42
N MET A 64 -4.18 -2.92 13.88
CA MET A 64 -4.29 -3.48 15.23
C MET A 64 -3.37 -4.69 15.40
N HIS A 65 -3.37 -5.62 14.44
CA HIS A 65 -2.48 -6.79 14.45
C HIS A 65 -1.00 -6.37 14.52
N GLN A 66 -0.56 -5.42 13.69
CA GLN A 66 0.82 -4.93 13.72
C GLN A 66 1.14 -4.27 15.07
N LYS A 67 0.27 -3.38 15.57
CA LYS A 67 0.47 -2.69 16.85
C LYS A 67 0.60 -3.67 18.02
N LEU A 68 -0.24 -4.70 18.07
CA LEU A 68 -0.17 -5.73 19.10
C LEU A 68 1.06 -6.62 18.90
N GLY A 69 1.31 -7.07 17.68
CA GLY A 69 2.43 -7.95 17.32
C GLY A 69 3.81 -7.36 17.65
N PHE A 70 3.97 -6.04 17.66
CA PHE A 70 5.19 -5.35 18.09
C PHE A 70 5.18 -4.90 19.56
N SER A 71 4.12 -5.20 20.32
CA SER A 71 4.06 -4.88 21.75
C SER A 71 4.80 -5.93 22.58
N LYS A 72 5.38 -5.50 23.71
CA LYS A 72 6.14 -6.39 24.61
C LYS A 72 5.33 -7.58 25.16
N ILE A 73 4.01 -7.47 25.20
CA ILE A 73 3.12 -8.51 25.73
C ILE A 73 2.95 -9.64 24.70
N PHE A 74 2.90 -9.31 23.41
CA PHE A 74 2.70 -10.28 22.33
C PHE A 74 3.97 -10.57 21.51
N THR A 75 5.09 -9.90 21.80
CA THR A 75 6.40 -10.18 21.17
C THR A 75 7.30 -10.98 22.12
N MET A 76 7.69 -12.19 21.71
CA MET A 76 8.66 -13.01 22.45
C MET A 76 10.13 -12.67 22.12
N ALA A 77 10.39 -11.92 21.04
CA ALA A 77 11.73 -11.54 20.64
C ALA A 77 12.37 -10.58 21.67
N LYS A 78 13.49 -10.97 22.26
CA LYS A 78 14.34 -10.07 23.05
C LYS A 78 15.01 -9.08 22.09
N ARG A 79 14.95 -7.77 22.39
CA ARG A 79 15.75 -6.78 21.65
C ARG A 79 17.22 -7.18 21.74
N ALA A 80 17.88 -7.30 20.59
CA ALA A 80 19.32 -7.48 20.54
C ALA A 80 19.98 -6.27 21.23
N VAL A 81 20.74 -6.52 22.29
CA VAL A 81 21.58 -5.50 22.90
C VAL A 81 22.76 -5.33 21.96
N SER A 82 22.84 -4.17 21.30
CA SER A 82 24.04 -3.82 20.53
C SER A 82 25.14 -3.48 21.53
N THR A 83 26.05 -4.43 21.77
CA THR A 83 27.28 -4.19 22.51
C THR A 83 28.17 -3.30 21.65
N LYS A 84 28.49 -2.10 22.15
CA LYS A 84 29.51 -1.22 21.56
C LYS A 84 30.89 -1.86 21.66
#